data_AF-A0A970U793-F1
#
_entry.id   AF-A0A970U793-F1
#
_cell.length_a   1.000
_cell.length_b   1.000
_cell.length_c   1.000
_cell.angle_alpha   90.00
_cell.angle_beta   90.00
_cell.angle_gamma   90.00
#
_symmetry.space_group_name_H-M   'P 1'
#
loop_
_entity.id
_entity.type
_entity.pdbx_description
1 polymer ?
#
loop_
_entity_poly.entity_id
_entity_poly.type
_entity_poly.pdbx_seq_one_letter_code
_entity_poly.pdbx_strand_id
1 'polypeptide(L)'
;MKLLRKYARIVIVLIVAAVVFALIAIIARNILLAILSVLLITASAIIRFTCLRCPNCGRYSAPPRWSYAIKTIHCPGCGKPFEYDDE
;
A
#
# COMPACT_ATOMS: atom_id res chain seq x y z
N MET A 1 -0.57 -5.69 -17.94
CA MET A 1 -1.43 -5.19 -16.86
C MET A 1 -0.79 -3.94 -16.31
N LYS A 2 -1.52 -2.81 -16.26
CA LYS A 2 -0.99 -1.55 -15.74
C LYS A 2 -1.39 -1.38 -14.28
N LEU A 3 -0.56 -0.72 -13.47
CA LEU A 3 -0.86 -0.50 -12.06
C LEU A 3 -1.88 0.64 -11.92
N LEU A 4 -3.08 0.31 -11.43
CA LEU A 4 -4.14 1.27 -11.18
C LEU A 4 -3.82 2.12 -9.94
N ARG A 5 -3.64 3.43 -10.13
CA ARG A 5 -3.30 4.39 -9.06
C ARG A 5 -4.33 4.47 -7.93
N LYS A 6 -5.59 4.15 -8.25
CA LYS A 6 -6.69 4.04 -7.27
C LYS A 6 -6.30 3.13 -6.10
N TYR A 7 -5.67 1.98 -6.37
CA TYR A 7 -5.23 1.05 -5.32
C TYR A 7 -4.05 1.57 -4.51
N ALA A 8 -3.11 2.30 -5.12
CA ALA A 8 -2.00 2.91 -4.38
C ALA A 8 -2.49 3.94 -3.35
N ARG A 9 -3.47 4.78 -3.73
CA ARG A 9 -4.09 5.75 -2.81
C ARG A 9 -4.89 5.07 -1.71
N ILE A 10 -5.68 4.05 -2.06
CA ILE A 10 -6.47 3.27 -1.09
C ILE A 10 -5.54 2.63 -0.04
N VAL A 11 -4.42 2.03 -0.45
CA VAL A 11 -3.43 1.45 0.47
C VAL A 11 -2.82 2.51 1.40
N ILE A 12 -2.50 3.70 0.89
CA ILE A 12 -1.98 4.80 1.73
C ILE A 12 -3.02 5.19 2.79
N VAL A 13 -4.26 5.43 2.38
CA VAL A 13 -5.35 5.80 3.30
C VAL A 13 -5.56 4.72 4.35
N LEU A 14 -5.54 3.44 3.95
CA LEU A 14 -5.65 2.29 4.86
C LEU A 14 -4.49 2.24 5.86
N ILE A 15 -3.25 2.47 5.43
CA ILE A 15 -2.09 2.49 6.33
C ILE A 15 -2.21 3.65 7.33
N VAL A 16 -2.55 4.85 6.86
CA VAL A 16 -2.71 6.02 7.74
C VAL A 16 -3.84 5.79 8.74
N ALA A 17 -4.99 5.30 8.30
CA ALA A 17 -6.09 4.95 9.19
C ALA A 17 -5.69 3.90 10.22
N ALA A 18 -4.98 2.84 9.81
CA ALA A 18 -4.50 1.81 10.71
C ALA A 18 -3.57 2.36 11.80
N VAL A 19 -2.66 3.26 11.44
CA VAL A 19 -1.76 3.92 12.40
C VAL A 19 -2.54 4.78 13.40
N VAL A 20 -3.52 5.56 12.92
CA VAL A 20 -4.38 6.38 13.79
C VAL A 20 -5.17 5.49 14.76
N PHE A 21 -5.79 4.41 14.27
CA PHE A 21 -6.51 3.47 15.14
C PHE A 21 -5.59 2.76 16.13
N ALA A 22 -4.36 2.40 15.73
CA ALA A 22 -3.38 1.82 16.64
C ALA A 22 -2.99 2.78 17.77
N LEU A 23 -2.75 4.06 17.46
CA LEU A 23 -2.44 5.09 18.46
C LEU A 23 -3.62 5.30 19.42
N ILE A 24 -4.85 5.39 18.91
CA ILE A 24 -6.05 5.50 19.74
C ILE A 24 -6.23 4.25 20.62
N ALA A 25 -5.97 3.06 20.09
CA ALA A 25 -6.06 1.82 20.85
C ALA A 25 -5.09 1.79 22.04
N ILE A 26 -3.86 2.28 21.84
CA ILE A 26 -2.84 2.38 22.88
C ILE A 26 -3.27 3.39 23.96
N ILE A 27 -3.73 4.58 23.55
CA ILE A 27 -4.17 5.63 24.48
C ILE A 27 -5.40 5.19 25.27
N ALA A 28 -6.38 4.60 24.61
CA ALA A 28 -7.64 4.14 25.23
C ALA A 28 -7.51 2.79 25.95
N ARG A 29 -6.34 2.12 25.88
CA ARG A 29 -6.13 0.73 26.32
C ARG A 29 -7.23 -0.23 25.86
N ASN A 30 -7.76 -0.01 24.66
CA ASN A 30 -8.91 -0.75 24.17
C ASN A 30 -8.47 -1.85 23.19
N ILE A 31 -8.56 -3.11 23.64
CA ILE A 31 -8.12 -4.29 22.89
C ILE A 31 -8.90 -4.44 21.58
N LEU A 32 -10.18 -4.07 21.53
CA LEU A 32 -10.99 -4.13 20.30
C LEU A 32 -10.40 -3.25 19.19
N LEU A 33 -9.97 -2.04 19.53
CA LEU A 33 -9.33 -1.14 18.56
C LEU A 33 -7.95 -1.64 18.13
N ALA A 34 -7.24 -2.34 19.01
CA ALA A 34 -5.97 -2.97 18.68
C ALA A 34 -6.17 -4.14 17.69
N ILE A 35 -7.20 -4.97 17.87
CA ILE A 35 -7.54 -6.04 16.92
C ILE A 35 -7.94 -5.41 15.58
N LEU A 36 -8.75 -4.36 15.60
CA LEU A 36 -9.16 -3.64 14.39
C LEU A 36 -7.96 -3.10 13.61
N SER A 37 -6.99 -2.47 14.29
CA SER A 37 -5.80 -1.92 13.62
C SER A 37 -4.96 -3.02 12.96
N VAL A 38 -4.80 -4.18 13.61
CA VAL A 38 -4.12 -5.34 13.04
C VAL A 38 -4.84 -5.88 11.81
N LEU A 39 -6.18 -5.94 11.84
CA LEU A 39 -6.99 -6.31 10.67
C LEU A 39 -6.82 -5.34 9.50
N LEU A 40 -6.77 -4.03 9.77
CA LEU A 40 -6.51 -3.04 8.72
C LEU A 40 -5.09 -3.17 8.14
N ILE A 41 -4.08 -3.42 8.97
CA ILE A 41 -2.69 -3.62 8.51
C ILE A 41 -2.60 -4.85 7.61
N THR A 42 -3.20 -5.97 8.04
CA THR A 42 -3.19 -7.21 7.26
C THR A 42 -3.94 -7.06 5.94
N ALA A 43 -5.12 -6.43 5.94
CA ALA A 43 -5.86 -6.11 4.71
C ALA A 43 -5.03 -5.24 3.75
N SER A 44 -4.38 -4.19 4.27
CA SER A 44 -3.50 -3.32 3.49
C SER A 44 -2.31 -4.06 2.89
N ALA A 45 -1.70 -4.97 3.67
CA ALA A 45 -0.62 -5.82 3.20
C ALA A 45 -1.09 -6.74 2.05
N ILE A 46 -2.25 -7.38 2.20
CA ILE A 46 -2.83 -8.24 1.15
C ILE A 46 -3.01 -7.43 -0.13
N ILE A 47 -3.67 -6.27 -0.07
CA ILE A 47 -3.89 -5.40 -1.25
C ILE A 47 -2.56 -4.96 -1.87
N ARG A 48 -1.56 -4.64 -1.06
CA ARG A 48 -0.22 -4.28 -1.57
C ARG A 48 0.45 -5.47 -2.27
N PHE A 49 0.32 -6.67 -1.73
CA PHE A 49 0.90 -7.87 -2.31
C PHE A 49 0.09 -8.44 -3.48
N THR A 50 -1.19 -8.13 -3.63
CA THR A 50 -2.00 -8.61 -4.76
C THR A 50 -2.12 -7.56 -5.86
N CYS A 51 -2.43 -6.31 -5.52
CA CYS A 51 -2.73 -5.25 -6.47
C CYS A 51 -1.53 -4.37 -6.84
N LEU A 52 -0.53 -4.22 -5.95
CA LEU A 52 0.66 -3.41 -6.24
C LEU A 52 1.84 -4.24 -6.76
N ARG A 53 1.64 -5.51 -7.11
CA ARG A 53 2.69 -6.35 -7.71
C ARG A 53 3.17 -5.79 -9.04
N CYS A 54 4.47 -5.90 -9.27
CA CYS A 54 5.07 -5.56 -10.55
C CYS A 54 4.42 -6.39 -11.66
N PRO A 55 3.85 -5.76 -12.69
CA PRO A 55 3.17 -6.50 -13.75
C PRO A 55 4.13 -7.30 -14.65
N ASN A 56 5.44 -7.02 -14.59
CA ASN A 56 6.43 -7.71 -15.39
C ASN A 56 7.05 -8.93 -14.68
N CYS A 57 7.28 -8.87 -13.37
CA CYS A 57 7.94 -9.97 -12.64
C CYS A 57 7.09 -10.62 -11.56
N GLY A 58 6.01 -9.97 -11.12
CA GLY A 58 5.12 -10.47 -10.05
C GLY A 58 5.76 -10.57 -8.65
N ARG A 59 7.08 -10.36 -8.51
CA ARG A 59 7.84 -10.63 -7.28
C ARG A 59 7.91 -9.44 -6.33
N TYR A 60 7.92 -8.22 -6.85
CA TYR A 60 8.09 -7.00 -6.04
C TYR A 60 6.88 -6.10 -6.14
N SER A 61 6.47 -5.52 -5.01
CA SER A 61 5.39 -4.53 -4.98
C SER A 61 5.93 -3.12 -5.22
N ALA A 62 5.25 -2.32 -6.04
CA ALA A 62 5.53 -0.91 -6.16
C ALA A 62 5.32 -0.22 -4.79
N PRO A 63 6.18 0.74 -4.40
CA PRO A 63 5.94 1.51 -3.19
C PRO A 63 4.67 2.38 -3.38
N PRO A 64 3.76 2.42 -2.39
CA PRO A 64 2.57 3.26 -2.48
C PRO A 64 3.00 4.74 -2.52
N ARG A 65 2.55 5.48 -3.55
CA ARG A 65 2.83 6.92 -3.71
C ARG A 65 1.56 7.70 -4.00
N TRP A 66 1.49 8.90 -3.42
CA TRP A 66 0.37 9.83 -3.61
C TRP A 66 0.60 10.81 -4.77
N SER A 67 1.85 11.22 -5.04
CA SER A 67 2.19 12.22 -6.07
C SER A 67 3.11 11.71 -7.17
N TYR A 68 3.09 12.44 -8.29
CA TYR A 68 3.82 12.22 -9.55
C TYR A 68 5.31 12.55 -9.51
N ALA A 69 5.92 12.85 -8.36
CA ALA A 69 7.25 13.47 -8.32
C ALA A 69 8.39 12.56 -8.85
N ILE A 70 8.58 12.61 -10.17
CA ILE A 70 9.80 12.77 -10.98
C ILE A 70 10.84 11.64 -10.98
N LYS A 71 10.63 10.51 -10.29
CA LYS A 71 11.47 9.32 -10.52
C LYS A 71 10.63 8.12 -10.93
N THR A 72 10.83 7.67 -12.17
CA THR A 72 10.51 6.33 -12.62
C THR A 72 11.18 5.35 -11.67
N ILE A 73 10.39 4.77 -10.76
CA ILE A 73 10.89 3.72 -9.88
C ILE A 73 10.95 2.47 -10.72
N HIS A 74 12.13 1.87 -10.76
CA HIS A 74 12.34 0.61 -11.43
C HIS A 74 12.09 -0.52 -10.44
N CYS A 75 11.48 -1.60 -10.91
CA CYS A 75 11.35 -2.80 -10.11
C CYS A 75 12.75 -3.36 -9.81
N PRO A 76 13.11 -3.62 -8.54
CA PRO A 76 14.43 -4.17 -8.21
C PRO A 76 14.63 -5.61 -8.73
N GLY A 77 13.55 -6.31 -9.11
CA GLY A 77 13.62 -7.65 -9.67
C GLY A 77 13.85 -7.69 -11.18
N CYS A 78 13.08 -6.93 -11.95
CA CYS A 78 13.15 -6.97 -13.42
C CYS A 78 13.74 -5.72 -14.06
N GLY A 79 14.09 -4.70 -13.28
CA GLY A 79 14.67 -3.46 -13.78
C GLY A 79 13.73 -2.60 -14.63
N LYS A 80 12.50 -3.05 -14.92
CA LYS A 80 11.52 -2.29 -15.70
C LYS A 80 10.83 -1.21 -14.84
N PRO A 81 10.49 -0.04 -15.41
CA PRO A 81 9.80 1.00 -14.68
C PRO A 81 8.39 0.54 -14.27
N PHE A 82 7.94 1.01 -13.10
CA PHE A 82 6.54 0.90 -12.72
C PHE A 82 5.72 1.91 -13.52
N GLU A 83 5.13 1.45 -14.64
CA GLU A 83 4.12 2.20 -15.36
C GLU A 83 2.79 2.15 -14.59
N TYR A 84 2.45 3.30 -14.01
CA TYR A 84 1.11 3.55 -13.51
C TYR A 84 0.21 3.88 -14.69
N ASP A 85 -1.01 3.34 -14.70
CA ASP A 85 -1.99 3.77 -15.70
C ASP A 85 -2.42 5.16 -15.30
N ASP A 86 -1.91 6.11 -16.08
CA ASP A 86 -2.15 7.49 -15.89
C ASP A 86 -3.38 7.86 -16.73
N GLU A 87 -4.57 7.76 -16.11
CA GLU A 87 -5.67 8.64 -16.51
C GLU A 87 -5.21 10.10 -16.33
#